data_AF-A0A2M8LWT0-F1
#
_entry.id   AF-A0A2M8LWT0-F1
#
_cell.length_a   1.000
_cell.length_b   1.000
_cell.length_c   1.000
_cell.angle_alpha   90.00
_cell.angle_beta   90.00
_cell.angle_gamma   90.00
#
_symmetry.space_group_name_H-M   'P 1'
#
loop_
_entity.id
_entity.type
_entity.pdbx_description
1 polymer ?
#
loop_
_entity_poly.entity_id
_entity_poly.type
_entity_poly.pdbx_seq_one_letter_code
_entity_poly.pdbx_strand_id
1 'polypeptide(L)'
;MSILTSDFGKPIGVGEAEAIREDHTGNEPVTAQANEWDLGCGNGVAFIDSNGTFNVQYYCGSTCTLSWGFELSAASQNTVVGDINETGPRRWRNGSFAGQSARHSVPPNYQIHGTLKPVYDKIRIKYQDYIIRRHNIGPGGTASPTFAGRLNLTN
;
A
#
# COMPACT_ATOMS: atom_id res chain seq x y z
N MET A 1 -11.35 -13.50 3.17
CA MET A 1 -10.28 -14.16 2.39
C MET A 1 -9.87 -13.21 1.29
N SER A 2 -8.64 -12.71 1.31
CA SER A 2 -8.03 -12.02 0.18
C SER A 2 -6.91 -12.93 -0.32
N ILE A 3 -6.94 -13.29 -1.59
CA ILE A 3 -5.88 -14.02 -2.26
C ILE A 3 -5.05 -12.95 -2.99
N LEU A 4 -3.84 -12.68 -2.50
CA LEU A 4 -2.85 -11.95 -3.28
C LEU A 4 -1.71 -12.92 -3.63
N THR A 5 -1.67 -13.29 -4.90
CA THR A 5 -0.67 -14.18 -5.49
C THR A 5 0.68 -13.44 -5.53
N SER A 6 1.72 -14.05 -4.95
CA SER A 6 3.10 -13.61 -5.19
C SER A 6 3.66 -14.44 -6.34
N ASP A 7 3.59 -13.92 -7.56
CA ASP A 7 4.23 -14.55 -8.71
C ASP A 7 5.72 -14.20 -8.71
N PHE A 8 6.55 -15.21 -8.45
CA PHE A 8 8.00 -15.09 -8.57
C PHE A 8 8.39 -15.23 -10.04
N GLY A 9 8.61 -14.09 -10.71
CA GLY A 9 9.11 -14.06 -12.08
C GLY A 9 10.57 -14.54 -12.19
N LYS A 10 10.89 -15.16 -13.34
CA LYS A 10 12.27 -15.38 -13.79
C LYS A 10 13.00 -14.02 -13.92
N PRO A 11 14.35 -13.96 -13.95
CA PRO A 11 15.06 -12.71 -14.17
C PRO A 11 14.58 -12.04 -15.46
N ILE A 12 13.98 -10.86 -15.34
CA ILE A 12 13.49 -10.07 -16.47
C ILE A 12 14.60 -9.16 -17.00
N GLY A 13 14.62 -8.93 -18.31
CA GLY A 13 15.58 -8.02 -18.95
C GLY A 13 15.32 -6.56 -18.56
N VAL A 14 16.34 -5.69 -18.71
CA VAL A 14 16.24 -4.26 -18.34
C VAL A 14 15.07 -3.56 -19.04
N GLY A 15 14.82 -3.84 -20.32
CA GLY A 15 13.70 -3.25 -21.06
C GLY A 15 12.32 -3.74 -20.58
N GLU A 16 12.23 -4.99 -20.12
CA GLU A 16 11.00 -5.56 -19.55
C GLU A 16 10.75 -5.02 -18.13
N ALA A 17 11.83 -4.78 -17.37
CA ALA A 17 11.75 -4.13 -16.07
C ALA A 17 11.29 -2.66 -16.17
N GLU A 18 11.73 -1.92 -17.19
CA GLU A 18 11.24 -0.57 -17.48
C GLU A 18 9.79 -0.58 -17.97
N ALA A 19 9.40 -1.54 -18.82
CA ALA A 19 8.00 -1.69 -19.24
C ALA A 19 7.06 -2.03 -18.07
N ILE A 20 7.50 -2.86 -17.11
CA ILE A 20 6.74 -3.16 -15.88
C ILE A 20 6.70 -1.94 -14.96
N ARG A 21 7.78 -1.16 -14.87
CA ARG A 21 7.80 0.13 -14.17
C ARG A 21 6.78 1.10 -14.78
N GLU A 22 6.73 1.19 -16.10
CA GLU A 22 5.75 2.00 -16.84
C GLU A 22 4.31 1.46 -16.68
N ASP A 23 4.09 0.15 -16.71
CA ASP A 23 2.78 -0.46 -16.47
C ASP A 23 2.28 -0.18 -15.03
N HIS A 24 3.19 -0.19 -14.05
CA HIS A 24 2.89 0.24 -12.67
C HIS A 24 2.78 1.76 -12.51
N THR A 25 3.11 2.57 -13.54
CA THR A 25 2.71 3.99 -13.60
C THR A 25 1.27 4.18 -14.08
N GLY A 26 0.58 3.12 -14.50
CA GLY A 26 -0.84 3.14 -14.81
C GLY A 26 -1.65 3.69 -13.63
N ASN A 27 -2.41 4.75 -13.88
CA ASN A 27 -3.33 5.38 -12.91
C ASN A 27 -4.55 4.50 -12.57
N GLU A 28 -4.60 3.28 -13.08
CA GLU A 28 -5.71 2.37 -12.86
C GLU A 28 -5.52 1.61 -11.54
N PRO A 29 -6.56 1.58 -10.69
CA PRO A 29 -6.50 0.82 -9.44
C PRO A 29 -6.36 -0.67 -9.76
N VAL A 30 -5.35 -1.31 -9.18
CA VAL A 30 -5.26 -2.77 -9.14
C VAL A 30 -6.54 -3.26 -8.46
N THR A 31 -7.15 -4.31 -9.01
CA THR A 31 -8.34 -4.93 -8.41
C THR A 31 -7.95 -5.57 -7.08
N ALA A 32 -7.91 -4.77 -6.02
CA ALA A 32 -7.75 -5.26 -4.67
C ALA A 32 -8.89 -6.25 -4.41
N GLN A 33 -8.57 -7.52 -4.21
CA GLN A 33 -9.49 -8.48 -3.62
C GLN A 33 -9.66 -8.10 -2.15
N ALA A 34 -10.40 -7.05 -1.84
CA ALA A 34 -10.56 -6.64 -0.46
C ALA A 34 -11.93 -6.01 -0.26
N ASN A 35 -12.75 -6.77 0.46
CA ASN A 35 -13.76 -6.33 1.43
C ASN A 35 -13.81 -4.80 1.59
N GLU A 36 -14.95 -4.22 1.28
CA GLU A 36 -15.28 -2.86 1.64
C GLU A 36 -15.46 -2.81 3.16
N TRP A 37 -14.64 -2.02 3.86
CA TRP A 37 -14.71 -1.90 5.32
C TRP A 37 -15.38 -0.59 5.71
N ASP A 38 -16.43 -0.67 6.50
CA ASP A 38 -17.01 0.50 7.15
C ASP A 38 -16.14 0.91 8.34
N LEU A 39 -15.58 2.11 8.27
CA LEU A 39 -14.69 2.68 9.28
C LEU A 39 -15.36 3.91 9.89
N GLY A 40 -15.93 3.72 11.07
CA GLY A 40 -16.57 4.79 11.85
C GLY A 40 -15.58 5.82 12.38
N CYS A 41 -16.06 6.99 12.78
CA CYS A 41 -15.20 8.02 13.34
C CYS A 41 -14.46 7.55 14.60
N GLY A 42 -13.17 7.88 14.68
CA GLY A 42 -12.28 7.54 15.80
C GLY A 42 -11.76 6.11 15.75
N ASN A 43 -12.36 5.25 14.92
CA ASN A 43 -12.00 3.86 14.81
C ASN A 43 -10.82 3.65 13.86
N GLY A 44 -10.08 2.59 14.13
CA GLY A 44 -9.03 2.07 13.28
C GLY A 44 -9.23 0.60 12.99
N VAL A 45 -8.64 0.15 11.88
CA VAL A 45 -8.58 -1.26 11.50
C VAL A 45 -7.16 -1.61 11.12
N ALA A 46 -6.78 -2.84 11.44
CA ALA A 46 -5.51 -3.43 11.06
C ALA A 46 -5.76 -4.61 10.12
N PHE A 47 -4.99 -4.69 9.04
CA PHE A 47 -4.93 -5.83 8.15
C PHE A 47 -3.55 -6.45 8.27
N ILE A 48 -3.49 -7.72 8.64
CA ILE A 48 -2.25 -8.44 8.90
C ILE A 48 -2.19 -9.63 7.95
N ASP A 49 -1.05 -9.81 7.30
CA ASP A 49 -0.75 -10.98 6.48
C ASP A 49 0.70 -11.46 6.69
N SER A 50 1.14 -12.39 5.84
CA SER A 50 2.51 -12.90 5.89
C SER A 50 3.57 -11.86 5.50
N ASN A 51 3.19 -10.80 4.80
CA ASN A 51 4.09 -9.76 4.32
C ASN A 51 4.23 -8.59 5.29
N GLY A 52 3.20 -8.30 6.09
CA GLY A 52 3.22 -7.18 7.02
C GLY A 52 1.89 -6.86 7.68
N THR A 53 1.86 -5.69 8.31
CA THR A 53 0.68 -5.11 8.95
C THR A 53 0.40 -3.75 8.35
N PHE A 54 -0.80 -3.56 7.83
CA PHE A 54 -1.34 -2.25 7.45
C PHE A 54 -2.34 -1.79 8.50
N ASN A 55 -2.17 -0.58 9.02
CA ASN A 55 -3.08 0.06 9.94
C ASN A 55 -3.66 1.31 9.30
N VAL A 56 -4.94 1.56 9.55
CA VAL A 56 -5.60 2.81 9.13
C VAL A 56 -6.60 3.24 10.18
N GLN A 57 -6.66 4.56 10.44
CA GLN A 57 -7.54 5.15 11.41
C GLN A 57 -8.18 6.42 10.87
N TYR A 58 -9.51 6.51 11.03
CA TYR A 58 -10.29 7.67 10.63
C TYR A 58 -10.52 8.60 11.81
N TYR A 59 -10.09 9.86 11.67
CA TYR A 59 -10.35 10.93 12.62
C TYR A 59 -11.33 11.92 12.00
N CYS A 60 -12.55 11.97 12.55
CA CYS A 60 -13.54 12.99 12.20
C CYS A 60 -13.41 14.24 13.07
N GLY A 61 -14.12 15.31 12.72
CA GLY A 61 -14.09 16.60 13.43
C GLY A 61 -13.31 17.64 12.66
N SER A 62 -12.50 18.47 13.35
CA SER A 62 -11.80 19.59 12.72
C SER A 62 -10.63 19.17 11.82
N THR A 63 -10.05 17.99 12.04
CA THR A 63 -8.86 17.52 11.30
C THR A 63 -9.22 16.79 10.01
N CYS A 64 -10.32 16.02 10.00
CA CYS A 64 -10.81 15.30 8.81
C CYS A 64 -9.68 14.50 8.14
N THR A 65 -9.07 13.57 8.88
CA THR A 65 -7.86 12.85 8.46
C THR A 65 -8.01 11.34 8.50
N LEU A 66 -7.37 10.67 7.54
CA LEU A 66 -7.16 9.23 7.55
C LEU A 66 -5.68 8.95 7.73
N SER A 67 -5.26 8.64 8.94
CA SER A 67 -3.88 8.26 9.24
C SER A 67 -3.68 6.79 8.92
N TRP A 68 -2.55 6.44 8.33
CA TRP A 68 -2.25 5.07 7.94
C TRP A 68 -0.77 4.75 8.18
N GLY A 69 -0.47 3.46 8.31
CA GLY A 69 0.90 2.97 8.32
C GLY A 69 1.01 1.54 7.85
N PHE A 70 2.16 1.19 7.27
CA PHE A 70 2.52 -0.15 6.84
C PHE A 70 3.87 -0.53 7.42
N GLU A 71 3.94 -1.72 8.00
CA GLU A 71 5.17 -2.32 8.50
C GLU A 71 5.34 -3.72 7.90
N LEU A 72 6.53 -4.02 7.38
CA LEU A 72 6.85 -5.37 6.90
C LEU A 72 6.90 -6.36 8.07
N SER A 73 6.45 -7.60 7.83
CA SER A 73 6.61 -8.69 8.80
C SER A 73 8.09 -9.00 9.02
N ALA A 74 8.45 -9.51 10.20
CA ALA A 74 9.83 -9.91 10.48
C ALA A 74 10.40 -10.89 9.43
N ALA A 75 9.56 -11.81 8.93
CA ALA A 75 9.93 -12.73 7.85
C ALA A 75 10.25 -11.99 6.54
N SER A 76 9.42 -11.03 6.15
CA SER A 76 9.67 -10.17 4.98
C SER A 76 10.95 -9.36 5.16
N GLN A 77 11.14 -8.72 6.31
CA GLN A 77 12.33 -7.91 6.61
C GLN A 77 13.62 -8.72 6.46
N ASN A 78 13.67 -9.95 6.98
CA ASN A 78 14.84 -10.83 6.90
C ASN A 78 15.24 -11.23 5.47
N THR A 79 14.35 -11.04 4.50
CA THR A 79 14.65 -11.32 3.09
C THR A 79 15.11 -10.10 2.32
N VAL A 80 14.99 -8.89 2.89
CA VAL A 80 15.31 -7.63 2.20
C VAL A 80 16.83 -7.45 2.10
N VAL A 81 17.28 -6.94 0.95
CA VAL A 81 18.64 -6.48 0.73
C VAL A 81 18.62 -4.97 0.49
N GLY A 82 19.15 -4.19 1.43
CA GLY A 82 19.16 -2.72 1.37
C GLY A 82 17.83 -2.09 1.79
N ASP A 83 17.55 -0.89 1.27
CA ASP A 83 16.33 -0.14 1.58
C ASP A 83 15.11 -0.62 0.78
N ILE A 84 13.94 -0.32 1.30
CA ILE A 84 12.65 -0.49 0.63
C ILE A 84 12.17 0.86 0.09
N ASN A 85 11.52 0.84 -1.06
CA ASN A 85 11.06 2.03 -1.78
C ASN A 85 9.54 2.04 -1.87
N GLU A 86 8.91 3.04 -1.26
CA GLU A 86 7.49 3.33 -1.35
C GLU A 86 7.22 4.20 -2.58
N THR A 87 6.27 3.81 -3.45
CA THR A 87 5.89 4.67 -4.58
C THR A 87 5.02 5.85 -4.19
N GLY A 88 4.52 5.87 -2.96
CA GLY A 88 3.66 6.87 -2.37
C GLY A 88 2.20 6.49 -2.62
N PRO A 89 1.36 6.37 -1.57
CA PRO A 89 0.02 5.86 -1.75
C PRO A 89 -0.83 6.77 -2.60
N ARG A 90 -1.39 6.16 -3.64
CA ARG A 90 -2.45 6.70 -4.48
C ARG A 90 -3.77 6.55 -3.77
N ARG A 91 -4.65 7.52 -3.96
CA ARG A 91 -6.00 7.49 -3.40
C ARG A 91 -7.04 7.94 -4.41
N TRP A 92 -8.24 7.37 -4.27
CA TRP A 92 -9.43 7.79 -5.00
C TRP A 92 -10.55 8.06 -4.00
N ARG A 93 -11.26 9.17 -4.18
CA ARG A 93 -12.44 9.53 -3.41
C ARG A 93 -13.67 9.37 -4.30
N ASN A 94 -14.62 8.55 -3.86
CA ASN A 94 -15.87 8.30 -4.59
C ASN A 94 -15.64 7.92 -6.06
N GLY A 95 -14.53 7.22 -6.35
CA GLY A 95 -14.14 6.80 -7.69
C GLY A 95 -13.23 7.77 -8.45
N SER A 96 -13.09 9.02 -8.02
CA SER A 96 -12.21 10.00 -8.66
C SER A 96 -10.81 9.99 -8.04
N PHE A 97 -9.77 10.03 -8.87
CA PHE A 97 -8.38 10.13 -8.38
C PHE A 97 -8.21 11.39 -7.53
N ALA A 98 -7.66 11.22 -6.33
CA ALA A 98 -7.55 12.26 -5.31
C ALA A 98 -6.09 12.52 -4.91
N GLY A 99 -5.14 12.10 -5.76
CA GLY A 99 -3.71 12.36 -5.63
C GLY A 99 -2.89 11.18 -5.13
N GLN A 100 -1.59 11.42 -5.06
CA GLN A 100 -0.56 10.50 -4.61
C GLN A 100 0.28 11.18 -3.52
N SER A 101 0.65 10.44 -2.47
CA SER A 101 1.59 10.94 -1.46
C SER A 101 3.03 10.91 -1.97
N ALA A 102 3.96 11.53 -1.22
CA ALA A 102 5.38 11.51 -1.58
C ALA A 102 5.95 10.09 -1.52
N ARG A 103 6.97 9.85 -2.34
CA ARG A 103 7.77 8.62 -2.36
C ARG A 103 8.79 8.65 -1.23
N HIS A 104 9.10 7.49 -0.66
CA HIS A 104 10.15 7.36 0.34
C HIS A 104 11.06 6.16 0.04
N SER A 105 12.32 6.27 0.42
CA SER A 105 13.25 5.13 0.55
C SER A 105 13.62 5.03 2.01
N VAL A 106 13.37 3.88 2.62
CA VAL A 106 13.53 3.68 4.07
C VAL A 106 14.12 2.31 4.37
N PRO A 107 14.73 2.12 5.56
CA PRO A 107 15.15 0.81 6.03
C PRO A 107 13.96 -0.18 6.14
N PRO A 108 14.19 -1.50 6.01
CA PRO A 108 13.11 -2.50 6.02
C PRO A 108 12.34 -2.59 7.35
N ASN A 109 12.93 -2.17 8.46
CA ASN A 109 12.29 -2.15 9.79
C ASN A 109 11.53 -0.85 10.07
N TYR A 110 11.46 0.07 9.11
CA TYR A 110 10.73 1.32 9.27
C TYR A 110 9.23 1.13 9.06
N GLN A 111 8.42 1.74 9.93
CA GLN A 111 6.99 1.86 9.69
C GLN A 111 6.72 3.03 8.74
N ILE A 112 6.47 2.70 7.48
CA ILE A 112 6.00 3.66 6.48
C ILE A 112 4.64 4.18 6.94
N HIS A 113 4.44 5.50 6.92
CA HIS A 113 3.18 6.06 7.39
C HIS A 113 2.88 7.39 6.71
N GLY A 114 1.62 7.79 6.79
CA GLY A 114 1.17 9.04 6.24
C GLY A 114 -0.21 9.43 6.71
N THR A 115 -0.72 10.50 6.13
CA THR A 115 -2.06 11.00 6.44
C THR A 115 -2.74 11.45 5.15
N LEU A 116 -3.88 10.84 4.83
CA LEU A 116 -4.74 11.32 3.76
C LEU A 116 -5.65 12.41 4.33
N LYS A 117 -5.56 13.60 3.74
CA LYS A 117 -6.37 14.76 4.11
C LYS A 117 -6.71 15.63 2.90
N PRO A 118 -7.86 16.33 2.92
CA PRO A 118 -8.97 16.11 3.87
C PRO A 118 -9.67 14.77 3.58
N VAL A 119 -10.41 14.18 4.51
CA VAL A 119 -11.37 13.07 4.31
C VAL A 119 -12.62 13.36 5.14
N TYR A 120 -13.80 13.04 4.62
CA TYR A 120 -15.10 13.38 5.22
C TYR A 120 -15.94 12.13 5.44
N ASP A 121 -17.01 12.23 6.22
CA ASP A 121 -17.97 11.16 6.38
C ASP A 121 -18.69 10.85 5.05
N LYS A 122 -19.22 9.62 4.94
CA LYS A 122 -20.02 9.13 3.81
C LYS A 122 -19.28 9.16 2.47
N ILE A 123 -17.96 9.08 2.49
CA ILE A 123 -17.15 8.90 1.28
C ILE A 123 -16.53 7.52 1.24
N ARG A 124 -16.33 7.04 0.01
CA ARG A 124 -15.52 5.86 -0.27
C ARG A 124 -14.10 6.29 -0.58
N ILE A 125 -13.14 5.75 0.15
CA ILE A 125 -11.72 5.88 -0.14
C ILE A 125 -11.23 4.56 -0.70
N LYS A 126 -10.69 4.59 -1.92
CA LYS A 126 -9.80 3.52 -2.40
C LYS A 126 -8.36 4.00 -2.22
N TYR A 127 -7.48 3.11 -1.81
CA TYR A 127 -6.06 3.41 -1.68
C TYR A 127 -5.24 2.25 -2.26
N GLN A 128 -4.04 2.59 -2.71
CA GLN A 128 -3.08 1.64 -3.26
C GLN A 128 -1.68 2.21 -3.19
N ASP A 129 -0.71 1.37 -2.87
CA ASP A 129 0.70 1.65 -3.07
C ASP A 129 1.49 0.37 -3.34
N TYR A 130 2.71 0.57 -3.82
CA TYR A 130 3.71 -0.45 -4.09
C TYR A 130 4.94 -0.21 -3.22
N ILE A 131 5.39 -1.26 -2.56
CA ILE A 131 6.67 -1.31 -1.86
C ILE A 131 7.65 -2.10 -2.71
N ILE A 132 8.63 -1.43 -3.28
CA ILE A 132 9.65 -2.05 -4.14
C ILE A 132 10.88 -2.36 -3.30
N ARG A 133 11.33 -3.61 -3.30
CA ARG A 133 12.47 -4.09 -2.49
C ARG A 133 13.32 -5.10 -3.24
N ARG A 134 14.62 -5.12 -2.96
CA ARG A 134 15.48 -6.25 -3.37
C ARG A 134 15.39 -7.36 -2.32
N HIS A 135 15.51 -8.62 -2.74
CA HIS A 135 15.50 -9.76 -1.84
C HIS A 135 16.65 -10.74 -2.11
N ASN A 136 16.96 -11.56 -1.10
CA ASN A 136 17.98 -12.63 -1.13
C ASN A 136 17.40 -14.05 -1.27
N ILE A 137 16.10 -14.19 -1.51
CA ILE A 137 15.46 -15.50 -1.75
C ILE A 137 15.98 -16.09 -3.07
N GLY A 138 16.51 -17.31 -3.04
CA GLY A 138 17.07 -18.00 -4.22
C GLY A 138 18.25 -17.23 -4.83
N PRO A 139 18.29 -16.98 -6.15
CA PRO A 139 19.32 -16.15 -6.77
C PRO A 139 19.19 -14.64 -6.41
N GLY A 140 18.18 -14.28 -5.62
CA GLY A 140 17.80 -12.90 -5.34
C GLY A 140 16.94 -12.28 -6.45
N GLY A 141 16.45 -11.06 -6.23
CA GLY A 141 15.53 -10.41 -7.17
C GLY A 141 14.93 -9.11 -6.66
N THR A 142 13.96 -8.57 -7.41
CA THR A 142 13.11 -7.45 -6.98
C THR A 142 11.72 -8.00 -6.68
N ALA A 143 11.18 -7.65 -5.53
CA ALA A 143 9.79 -7.88 -5.17
C ALA A 143 9.05 -6.53 -5.08
N SER A 144 7.77 -6.54 -5.41
CA SER A 144 6.90 -5.35 -5.31
C SER A 144 5.58 -5.64 -4.58
N PRO A 145 5.60 -5.94 -3.26
CA PRO A 145 4.39 -6.02 -2.47
C PRO A 145 3.46 -4.82 -2.70
N THR A 146 2.17 -5.09 -2.85
CA THR A 146 1.13 -4.07 -3.00
C THR A 146 0.27 -4.06 -1.75
N PHE A 147 0.03 -2.90 -1.15
CA PHE A 147 -1.07 -2.73 -0.21
C PHE A 147 -2.16 -1.89 -0.88
N ALA A 148 -3.38 -2.42 -0.91
CA ALA A 148 -4.50 -1.76 -1.54
C ALA A 148 -5.80 -2.15 -0.84
N GLY A 149 -6.78 -1.25 -0.85
CA GLY A 149 -8.04 -1.50 -0.18
C GLY A 149 -9.10 -0.45 -0.46
N ARG A 150 -10.27 -0.68 0.14
CA ARG A 150 -11.44 0.21 0.06
C ARG A 150 -12.04 0.40 1.45
N LEU A 151 -12.29 1.65 1.80
CA LEU A 151 -12.90 2.05 3.06
C LEU A 151 -14.14 2.88 2.77
N ASN A 152 -15.21 2.61 3.49
CA ASN A 152 -16.36 3.48 3.62
C ASN A 152 -16.23 4.24 4.93
N LEU A 153 -16.05 5.54 4.86
CA LEU A 153 -15.97 6.34 6.08
C LEU A 153 -17.39 6.61 6.57
N THR A 154 -17.70 6.12 7.76
CA THR A 154 -19.00 6.31 8.41
C THR A 154 -18.83 7.23 9.62
N ASN A 155 -19.92 7.86 10.04
CA ASN A 155 -19.93 8.68 11.24
C ASN A 155 -20.30 7.81 12.44
#